data_AF-A0A6C0D2U0-F1
#
_entry.id   AF-A0A6C0D2U0-F1
#
_cell.length_a   1.000
_cell.length_b   1.000
_cell.length_c   1.000
_cell.angle_alpha   90.00
_cell.angle_beta   90.00
_cell.angle_gamma   90.00
#
_symmetry.space_group_name_H-M   'P 1'
#
loop_
_entity.id
_entity.type
_entity.pdbx_description
1 polymer ?
#
loop_
_entity_poly.entity_id
_entity_poly.type
_entity_poly.pdbx_seq_one_letter_code
_entity_poly.pdbx_strand_id
1 'polypeptide(L)'
;MSEHSEFIPFTREVEYIKTKKEPCNDSIVQSVVSAFLERSRIGQIKYGTNLDRTDLTTLQWIQHAQEELMDGILYLEKLKQTFTP
;
A
#
# COMPACT_ATOMS: atom_id res chain seq x y z
N MET A 1 26.99 31.51 39.82
CA MET A 1 25.65 30.95 40.10
C MET A 1 24.67 31.74 39.24
N SER A 2 23.94 31.19 38.29
CA SER A 2 23.61 29.81 37.98
C SER A 2 23.26 29.75 36.50
N GLU A 3 23.76 28.73 35.81
CA GLU A 3 23.32 28.37 34.47
C GLU A 3 21.81 28.08 34.52
N HIS A 4 21.00 28.88 33.83
CA HIS A 4 19.62 28.53 33.56
C HIS A 4 19.62 27.48 32.46
N SER A 5 19.84 26.22 32.89
CA SER A 5 19.49 25.04 32.12
C SER A 5 17.98 25.04 31.91
N GLU A 6 17.55 25.34 30.69
CA GLU A 6 16.16 25.13 30.27
C GLU A 6 15.86 23.64 30.39
N PHE A 7 14.94 23.32 31.30
CA PHE A 7 14.41 21.98 31.49
C PHE A 7 13.60 21.60 30.25
N ILE A 8 14.24 20.95 29.27
CA ILE A 8 13.55 20.36 28.13
C ILE A 8 12.73 19.18 28.67
N PRO A 9 11.38 19.20 28.56
CA PRO A 9 10.58 18.11 29.06
C PRO A 9 10.86 16.84 28.26
N PHE A 10 11.34 15.82 28.96
CA PHE A 10 11.64 14.45 28.49
C PHE A 10 10.46 13.76 27.76
N THR A 11 9.26 14.33 27.81
CA THR A 11 8.03 13.71 27.30
C THR A 11 7.87 13.74 25.77
N ARG A 12 8.58 14.62 25.04
CA ARG A 12 8.46 14.70 23.57
C ARG A 12 9.27 13.64 22.83
N GLU A 13 10.37 13.19 23.43
CA GLU A 13 11.31 12.26 22.79
C GLU A 13 10.83 10.80 22.88
N VAL A 14 10.13 10.43 23.96
CA VAL A 14 9.60 9.07 24.17
C VAL A 14 8.39 8.78 23.27
N GLU A 15 7.57 9.80 22.96
CA GLU A 15 6.47 9.68 22.00
C GLU A 15 6.98 9.60 20.55
N TYR A 16 8.04 10.35 20.24
CA TYR A 16 8.73 10.29 18.95
C TYR A 16 9.31 8.88 18.65
N ILE A 17 9.93 8.22 19.64
CA ILE A 17 10.54 6.89 19.46
C ILE A 17 9.49 5.77 19.26
N LYS A 18 8.29 5.90 19.82
CA LYS A 18 7.22 4.88 19.65
C LYS A 18 6.65 4.80 18.23
N THR A 19 6.79 5.86 17.44
CA THR A 19 6.13 5.98 16.12
C THR A 19 7.01 5.60 14.94
N LYS A 20 8.32 5.42 15.14
CA LYS A 20 9.24 5.14 14.04
C LYS A 20 9.22 3.65 13.72
N LYS A 21 8.27 3.21 12.91
CA LYS A 21 8.38 1.93 12.19
C LYS A 21 9.67 2.00 11.39
N GLU A 22 10.62 1.11 11.63
CA GLU A 22 11.88 1.16 10.90
C GLU A 22 11.59 1.13 9.39
N PRO A 23 12.21 2.03 8.60
CA PRO A 23 12.04 1.99 7.17
C PRO A 23 12.53 0.64 6.65
N CYS A 24 11.69 -0.07 5.91
CA CYS A 24 12.08 -1.30 5.24
C CYS A 24 13.17 -0.95 4.22
N ASN A 25 14.44 -1.30 4.47
CA ASN A 25 15.55 -0.96 3.57
C ASN A 25 15.59 -1.82 2.29
N ASP A 26 14.63 -2.73 2.10
CA ASP A 26 14.48 -3.52 0.89
C ASP A 26 13.74 -2.70 -0.19
N SER A 27 14.51 -2.22 -1.16
CA SER A 27 13.99 -1.42 -2.29
C SER A 27 12.92 -2.13 -3.12
N ILE A 28 12.96 -3.47 -3.22
CA ILE A 28 11.97 -4.24 -3.97
C ILE A 28 10.64 -4.24 -3.20
N VAL A 29 10.70 -4.47 -1.89
CA VAL A 29 9.51 -4.39 -1.02
C VAL A 29 8.92 -2.98 -1.06
N GLN A 30 9.75 -1.94 -0.96
CA GLN A 30 9.28 -0.55 -1.06
C GLN A 30 8.57 -0.27 -2.40
N SER A 31 9.13 -0.77 -3.51
CA SER A 31 8.53 -0.60 -4.84
C SER A 31 7.16 -1.28 -4.93
N VAL A 32 7.04 -2.51 -4.43
CA VAL A 32 5.78 -3.26 -4.43
C VAL A 32 4.73 -2.56 -3.55
N VAL A 33 5.11 -2.11 -2.35
CA VAL A 33 4.21 -1.34 -1.47
C VAL A 33 3.74 -0.06 -2.15
N SER A 34 4.65 0.68 -2.79
CA SER A 34 4.31 1.90 -3.52
C SER A 34 3.32 1.64 -4.66
N ALA A 35 3.49 0.54 -5.40
CA ALA A 35 2.55 0.13 -6.44
C ALA A 35 1.15 -0.21 -5.87
N PHE A 36 1.07 -0.87 -4.71
CA PHE A 36 -0.22 -1.13 -4.04
C PHE A 36 -0.92 0.17 -3.61
N LEU A 37 -0.17 1.10 -3.03
CA LEU A 37 -0.72 2.40 -2.60
C LEU A 37 -1.27 3.19 -3.78
N GLU A 38 -0.52 3.26 -4.88
CA GLU A 38 -0.95 3.97 -6.08
C GLU A 38 -2.19 3.32 -6.72
N ARG A 39 -2.23 1.98 -6.81
CA ARG A 39 -3.43 1.27 -7.29
C ARG A 39 -4.65 1.55 -6.41
N SER A 40 -4.49 1.58 -5.09
CA SER A 40 -5.58 1.92 -4.17
C SER A 40 -6.08 3.35 -4.40
N ARG A 41 -5.18 4.32 -4.55
CA ARG A 41 -5.51 5.72 -4.84
C ARG A 41 -6.27 5.87 -6.17
N ILE A 42 -5.83 5.18 -7.22
CA ILE A 42 -6.51 5.18 -8.53
C ILE A 42 -7.91 4.57 -8.39
N GLY A 43 -8.05 3.45 -7.68
CA GLY A 43 -9.34 2.83 -7.40
C GLY A 43 -10.29 3.79 -6.66
N GLN A 44 -9.80 4.48 -5.63
CA GLN A 44 -10.57 5.49 -4.90
C GLN A 44 -11.05 6.63 -5.78
N ILE A 45 -10.20 7.13 -6.68
CA ILE A 45 -10.59 8.18 -7.64
C ILE A 45 -11.65 7.67 -8.61
N LYS A 46 -11.49 6.43 -9.11
CA LYS A 46 -12.38 5.85 -10.12
C LYS A 46 -13.76 5.51 -9.56
N TYR A 47 -13.83 4.98 -8.33
CA TYR A 47 -15.07 4.46 -7.75
C TYR A 47 -15.64 5.33 -6.62
N GLY A 48 -14.93 6.39 -6.21
CA GLY A 48 -15.29 7.22 -5.05
C GLY A 48 -15.20 6.49 -3.70
N THR A 49 -14.63 5.28 -3.69
CA THR A 49 -14.54 4.39 -2.53
C THR A 49 -13.36 3.42 -2.65
N ASN A 50 -13.00 2.76 -1.55
CA ASN A 50 -11.96 1.74 -1.48
C ASN A 50 -12.59 0.34 -1.28
N LEU A 51 -11.82 -0.63 -0.80
CA LEU A 51 -12.33 -1.97 -0.49
C LEU A 51 -13.24 -2.02 0.76
N ASP A 52 -13.32 -0.94 1.55
CA ASP A 52 -14.26 -0.81 2.67
C ASP A 52 -15.69 -0.49 2.21
N ARG A 53 -15.94 -0.44 0.90
CA ARG A 53 -17.26 -0.26 0.31
C ARG A 53 -18.23 -1.36 0.74
N THR A 54 -19.48 -0.99 1.01
CA THR A 54 -20.53 -1.90 1.53
C THR A 54 -21.66 -2.16 0.53
N ASP A 55 -21.51 -1.69 -0.71
CA ASP A 55 -22.54 -1.72 -1.75
C ASP A 55 -22.45 -2.95 -2.68
N LEU A 56 -21.39 -3.76 -2.56
CA LEU A 56 -21.23 -5.00 -3.32
C LEU A 56 -21.65 -6.22 -2.50
N THR A 57 -22.37 -7.14 -3.15
CA THR A 57 -22.63 -8.48 -2.62
C THR A 57 -21.40 -9.37 -2.70
N THR A 58 -21.34 -10.42 -1.87
CA THR A 58 -20.27 -11.43 -1.94
C THR A 58 -20.10 -12.02 -3.34
N LEU A 59 -21.20 -12.26 -4.06
CA LEU A 59 -21.14 -12.79 -5.42
C LEU A 59 -20.49 -11.81 -6.40
N GLN A 60 -20.79 -10.51 -6.28
CA GLN A 60 -20.15 -9.48 -7.12
C GLN A 60 -18.65 -9.37 -6.82
N TRP A 61 -18.24 -9.48 -5.54
CA TRP A 61 -16.82 -9.55 -5.19
C TRP A 61 -16.11 -10.72 -5.85
N ILE A 62 -16.72 -11.92 -5.82
CA ILE A 62 -16.18 -13.11 -6.47
C ILE A 62 -16.08 -12.89 -7.98
N GLN A 63 -17.13 -12.35 -8.60
CA GLN A 63 -17.17 -12.08 -10.03
C GLN A 63 -16.05 -11.10 -10.45
N HIS A 64 -15.88 -9.99 -9.74
CA HIS A 64 -14.81 -9.04 -10.02
C HIS A 64 -13.41 -9.64 -9.83
N ALA A 65 -13.23 -10.48 -8.80
CA ALA A 65 -11.97 -11.18 -8.61
C ALA A 65 -11.68 -12.17 -9.76
N GLN A 66 -12.69 -12.89 -10.27
CA GLN A 66 -12.55 -13.76 -11.43
C GLN A 66 -12.17 -12.99 -12.70
N GLU A 67 -12.82 -11.84 -12.93
CA GLU A 67 -12.53 -10.96 -14.09
C GLU A 67 -11.09 -10.44 -14.06
N GLU A 68 -10.62 -9.93 -12.92
CA GLU A 68 -9.23 -9.43 -12.78
C GLU A 68 -8.19 -10.56 -12.95
N LEU A 69 -8.51 -11.79 -12.51
CA LEU A 69 -7.65 -12.95 -12.74
C LEU A 69 -7.64 -13.37 -14.22
N MET A 70 -8.76 -13.26 -14.92
CA MET A 70 -8.83 -13.50 -16.37
C MET A 70 -7.96 -12.50 -17.13
N ASP A 71 -7.98 -11.21 -16.75
CA ASP A 71 -7.06 -10.21 -17.32
C ASP A 71 -5.60 -10.61 -17.07
N GLY A 72 -5.27 -11.08 -15.87
CA GLY A 72 -3.95 -11.63 -15.56
C GLY A 72 -3.54 -12.79 -16.47
N ILE A 73 -4.45 -13.71 -16.76
CA ILE A 73 -4.21 -14.83 -17.70
C ILE A 73 -3.90 -14.31 -19.11
N LEU A 74 -4.61 -13.28 -19.59
CA LEU A 74 -4.33 -12.68 -20.90
C LEU A 74 -2.91 -12.11 -21.00
N TYR A 75 -2.42 -11.45 -19.94
CA TYR A 75 -1.02 -10.99 -19.87
C TYR A 75 -0.03 -12.16 -19.95
N LEU A 76 -0.27 -13.24 -19.20
CA LEU A 76 0.59 -14.43 -19.23
C LEU A 76 0.62 -15.07 -20.61
N GLU A 77 -0.55 -15.18 -21.26
CA GLU A 77 -0.65 -15.73 -22.61
C GLU A 77 0.12 -14.86 -23.63
N LYS A 78 0.00 -13.53 -23.53
CA LYS A 78 0.80 -12.62 -24.36
C LYS A 78 2.30 -12.80 -24.14
N LEU A 79 2.74 -12.86 -22.87
CA LEU A 79 4.15 -13.06 -22.53
C LEU A 79 4.68 -14.38 -23.10
N LYS A 80 3.93 -15.48 -22.96
CA LYS A 80 4.29 -16.77 -23.56
C LYS A 80 4.52 -16.70 -25.07
N GLN A 81 3.67 -15.96 -25.79
CA GLN A 81 3.80 -15.81 -27.25
C GLN A 81 5.01 -14.98 -27.66
N THR A 82 5.41 -14.00 -26.83
CA THR A 82 6.53 -13.10 -27.14
C THR A 82 7.85 -13.53 -26.51
N PHE A 83 7.82 -14.43 -25.54
CA PHE A 83 9.02 -14.91 -24.85
C PHE A 83 9.86 -15.76 -25.81
N THR A 84 11.04 -15.26 -26.14
CA THR A 84 12.06 -16.01 -26.85
C THR A 84 13.14 -16.38 -25.83
N PRO A 85 13.43 -17.68 -25.62
CA PRO A 85 14.44 -18.15 -24.67
C PRO A 85 15.85 -17.61 -24.93
#